data_AF-A0A7X7KD74-F1
#
_entry.id   AF-A0A7X7KD74-F1
#
_cell.length_a   1.000
_cell.length_b   1.000
_cell.length_c   1.000
_cell.angle_alpha   90.00
_cell.angle_beta   90.00
_cell.angle_gamma   90.00
#
_symmetry.space_group_name_H-M   'P 1'
#
loop_
_entity.id
_entity.type
_entity.pdbx_description
1 polymer ?
#
loop_
_entity_poly.entity_id
_entity_poly.type
_entity_poly.pdbx_seq_one_letter_code
_entity_poly.pdbx_strand_id
1 'polypeptide(L)'
;LEAARYPRLAGVDQMPSVPPGRRWPDPRVIGAAEIAEAIGAAWGGLGLKEIVALAADPTAAPVGGAAYNHHGDDGRLRQSPGRSVEPFFALVTPVGTQILWGYAPGANAAGELPAEEKVARLKRYLAEHDTLDARGGRRQDLDVRALPPSVAR
;
A
#
# COMPACT_ATOMS: atom_id res chain seq x y z
N LEU A 1 -16.28 13.54 15.09
CA LEU A 1 -16.25 13.07 13.69
C LEU A 1 -15.97 11.57 13.67
N GLU A 2 -16.99 10.74 13.41
CA GLU A 2 -16.87 9.27 13.41
C GLU A 2 -15.89 8.73 12.36
N ALA A 3 -15.73 9.42 11.23
CA ALA A 3 -14.86 9.02 10.13
C ALA A 3 -13.35 9.00 10.45
N ALA A 4 -12.92 9.44 11.63
CA ALA A 4 -11.52 9.33 12.08
C ALA A 4 -11.22 7.96 12.73
N ARG A 5 -12.26 7.17 13.06
CA ARG A 5 -12.12 5.86 13.71
C ARG A 5 -11.95 4.70 12.74
N TYR A 6 -12.19 4.95 11.46
CA TYR A 6 -12.15 3.93 10.41
C TYR A 6 -10.93 4.15 9.50
N PRO A 7 -10.32 3.06 9.01
CA PRO A 7 -9.31 3.14 7.97
C PRO A 7 -9.86 3.90 6.76
N ARG A 8 -9.07 4.85 6.26
CA ARG A 8 -9.40 5.61 5.05
C ARG A 8 -8.59 5.08 3.88
N LEU A 9 -9.20 5.04 2.70
CA LEU A 9 -8.53 4.70 1.46
C LEU A 9 -8.34 5.95 0.59
N ALA A 10 -7.13 6.13 0.07
CA ALA A 10 -6.78 7.14 -0.92
C ALA A 10 -6.15 6.50 -2.17
N GLY A 11 -6.01 7.27 -3.26
CA GLY A 11 -5.44 6.79 -4.53
C GLY A 11 -6.42 6.01 -5.42
N VAL A 12 -7.72 6.05 -5.09
CA VAL A 12 -8.81 5.54 -5.93
C VAL A 12 -9.53 6.73 -6.56
N ASP A 13 -9.28 6.92 -7.85
CA ASP A 13 -9.78 8.02 -8.68
C ASP A 13 -11.01 7.63 -9.52
N GLN A 14 -11.32 6.34 -9.57
CA GLN A 14 -12.51 5.85 -10.25
C GLN A 14 -13.71 5.86 -9.31
N MET A 15 -14.91 6.04 -9.86
CA MET A 15 -16.16 5.81 -9.13
C MET A 15 -16.55 4.33 -9.25
N PRO A 16 -17.34 3.78 -8.30
CA PRO A 16 -17.86 2.42 -8.45
C PRO A 16 -18.67 2.33 -9.74
N SER A 17 -18.26 1.41 -10.62
CA SER A 17 -18.99 1.08 -11.86
C SER A 17 -20.20 0.19 -11.61
N VAL A 18 -20.50 -0.10 -10.34
CA VAL A 18 -21.58 -0.99 -9.89
C VAL A 18 -22.62 -0.23 -9.09
N PRO A 19 -23.89 -0.68 -9.07
CA PRO A 19 -24.93 -0.06 -8.25
C PRO A 19 -24.62 -0.11 -6.74
N PRO A 20 -25.18 0.81 -5.94
CA PRO A 20 -25.10 0.73 -4.48
C PRO A 20 -25.55 -0.63 -3.93
N GLY A 21 -24.90 -1.08 -2.86
CA GLY A 21 -25.14 -2.40 -2.25
C GLY A 21 -24.43 -3.57 -2.94
N ARG A 22 -23.73 -3.33 -4.06
CA ARG A 22 -22.80 -4.30 -4.65
C ARG A 22 -21.37 -4.01 -4.21
N ARG A 23 -20.56 -5.07 -4.08
CA ARG A 23 -19.12 -4.95 -3.85
C ARG A 23 -18.49 -4.17 -5.01
N TRP A 24 -17.70 -3.15 -4.69
CA TRP A 24 -16.92 -2.41 -5.67
C TRP A 24 -15.76 -3.28 -6.16
N PRO A 25 -15.68 -3.62 -7.46
CA PRO A 25 -14.68 -4.56 -7.97
C PRO A 25 -13.27 -3.98 -8.19
N ASP A 26 -13.01 -2.72 -7.81
CA ASP A 26 -11.69 -2.10 -8.03
C ASP A 26 -10.64 -2.83 -7.16
N PRO A 27 -9.56 -3.38 -7.76
CA PRO A 27 -8.53 -4.11 -7.02
C PRO A 27 -7.89 -3.27 -5.89
N ARG A 28 -7.84 -1.95 -6.05
CA ARG A 28 -7.32 -1.03 -5.02
C ARG A 28 -8.24 -0.99 -3.80
N VAL A 29 -9.56 -0.99 -4.04
CA VAL A 29 -10.57 -1.02 -2.97
C VAL A 29 -10.56 -2.37 -2.27
N ILE A 30 -10.50 -3.46 -3.03
CA ILE A 30 -10.44 -4.83 -2.48
C ILE A 30 -9.17 -5.02 -1.65
N GLY A 31 -8.00 -4.72 -2.21
CA GLY A 31 -6.74 -4.92 -1.52
C GLY A 31 -6.60 -4.06 -0.27
N ALA A 32 -7.07 -2.80 -0.31
CA ALA A 32 -7.10 -1.96 0.89
C ALA A 32 -8.04 -2.50 1.97
N ALA A 33 -9.18 -3.09 1.61
CA ALA A 33 -10.08 -3.72 2.57
C ALA A 33 -9.43 -4.93 3.24
N GLU A 34 -8.71 -5.76 2.48
CA GLU A 34 -7.94 -6.90 3.02
C GLU A 34 -6.82 -6.43 3.97
N ILE A 35 -6.11 -5.36 3.63
CA ILE A 35 -5.09 -4.76 4.51
C ILE A 35 -5.74 -4.22 5.80
N ALA A 36 -6.86 -3.50 5.67
CA ALA A 36 -7.60 -2.97 6.80
C ALA A 36 -8.09 -4.10 7.73
N GLU A 37 -8.56 -5.20 7.17
CA GLU A 37 -8.96 -6.40 7.90
C GLU A 37 -7.78 -7.05 8.62
N ALA A 38 -6.65 -7.23 7.93
CA ALA A 38 -5.45 -7.83 8.50
C ALA A 38 -4.86 -7.02 9.66
N ILE A 39 -4.91 -5.68 9.57
CA ILE A 39 -4.50 -4.80 10.67
C ILE A 39 -5.54 -4.81 11.79
N GLY A 40 -6.83 -4.78 11.42
CA GLY A 40 -7.97 -4.89 12.32
C GLY A 40 -7.91 -3.93 13.51
N ALA A 41 -8.13 -4.46 14.71
CA ALA A 41 -8.14 -3.69 15.95
C ALA A 41 -6.82 -2.99 16.27
N ALA A 42 -5.70 -3.39 15.66
CA ALA A 42 -4.41 -2.74 15.88
C ALA A 42 -4.31 -1.35 15.21
N TRP A 43 -5.22 -1.01 14.29
CA TRP A 43 -5.16 0.23 13.50
C TRP A 43 -4.96 1.48 14.36
N GLY A 44 -5.79 1.64 15.40
CA GLY A 44 -5.72 2.79 16.30
C GLY A 44 -4.46 2.80 17.17
N GLY A 45 -4.05 1.62 17.68
CA GLY A 45 -2.83 1.48 18.48
C GLY A 45 -1.55 1.75 17.68
N LEU A 46 -1.56 1.48 16.38
CA LEU A 46 -0.46 1.78 15.46
C LEU A 46 -0.44 3.25 15.01
N GLY A 47 -1.45 4.06 15.39
CA GLY A 47 -1.52 5.46 15.00
C GLY A 47 -1.62 5.66 13.49
N LEU A 48 -2.31 4.78 12.76
CA LEU A 48 -2.47 4.88 11.32
C LEU A 48 -3.65 5.80 10.94
N LYS A 49 -3.48 6.54 9.85
CA LYS A 49 -4.47 7.48 9.31
C LYS A 49 -5.12 6.97 8.04
N GLU A 50 -4.33 6.45 7.09
CA GLU A 50 -4.85 6.03 5.79
C GLU A 50 -4.06 4.89 5.16
N ILE A 51 -4.71 4.20 4.22
CA ILE A 51 -4.14 3.27 3.25
C ILE A 51 -4.14 3.99 1.90
N VAL A 52 -3.00 4.02 1.23
CA VAL A 52 -2.85 4.64 -0.09
C VAL A 52 -2.61 3.54 -1.11
N ALA A 53 -3.47 3.47 -2.13
CA ALA A 53 -3.18 2.71 -3.33
C ALA A 53 -2.19 3.49 -4.21
N LEU A 54 -1.05 2.87 -4.52
CA LEU A 54 0.02 3.43 -5.32
C LEU A 54 -0.14 3.02 -6.78
N ALA A 55 0.23 3.91 -7.70
CA ALA A 55 0.18 3.65 -9.14
C ALA A 55 1.22 2.60 -9.60
N ALA A 56 2.31 2.43 -8.85
CA ALA A 56 3.38 1.46 -9.09
C ALA A 56 4.16 1.20 -7.79
N ASP A 57 5.02 0.16 -7.78
CA ASP A 57 6.00 -0.04 -6.71
C ASP A 57 7.00 1.13 -6.68
N PRO A 58 7.09 1.91 -5.59
CA PRO A 58 8.01 3.04 -5.50
C PRO A 58 9.48 2.60 -5.34
N THR A 59 9.74 1.33 -5.03
CA THR A 59 11.08 0.74 -4.87
C THR A 59 11.56 0.00 -6.11
N ALA A 60 10.67 -0.27 -7.06
CA ALA A 60 11.09 -0.74 -8.37
C ALA A 60 11.99 0.35 -8.97
N ALA A 61 13.25 0.02 -9.21
CA ALA A 61 14.14 0.89 -9.97
C ALA A 61 13.40 1.32 -11.25
N PRO A 62 13.50 2.59 -11.69
CA PRO A 62 12.94 2.98 -12.97
C PRO A 62 13.51 2.02 -14.01
N VAL A 63 12.66 1.15 -14.53
CA VAL A 63 13.03 0.23 -15.59
C VAL A 63 13.50 1.13 -16.73
N GLY A 64 14.79 1.10 -17.04
CA GLY A 64 15.42 2.04 -17.97
C GLY A 64 14.57 2.17 -19.24
N GLY A 65 14.02 3.36 -19.48
CA GLY A 65 13.00 3.57 -20.50
C GLY A 65 12.89 5.02 -21.00
N ALA A 66 13.92 5.84 -20.79
CA ALA A 66 14.27 6.77 -21.84
C ALA A 66 14.92 5.91 -22.95
N ALA A 67 14.26 5.83 -24.13
CA ALA A 67 14.60 5.02 -25.31
C ALA A 67 13.88 3.67 -25.48
N TYR A 68 12.55 3.69 -25.62
CA TYR A 68 11.96 2.95 -26.74
C TYR A 68 11.78 3.93 -27.90
N ASN A 69 12.81 4.03 -28.73
CA ASN A 69 12.66 4.57 -30.07
C ASN A 69 11.75 3.60 -30.84
N HIS A 70 10.44 3.82 -30.77
CA HIS A 70 9.52 3.27 -31.76
C HIS A 70 9.71 4.08 -33.04
N HIS A 71 10.58 3.57 -33.90
CA HIS A 71 10.63 4.04 -35.28
C HIS A 71 9.38 3.51 -35.98
N GLY A 72 8.39 4.38 -36.14
CA GLY A 72 7.24 4.24 -37.04
C GLY A 72 6.09 3.36 -36.54
N ASP A 73 5.07 3.97 -35.93
CA ASP A 73 3.67 3.87 -36.37
C ASP A 73 2.82 4.90 -35.58
N ASP A 74 1.78 5.40 -36.24
CA ASP A 74 0.79 6.44 -36.00
C ASP A 74 0.40 6.98 -34.58
N GLY A 75 1.32 7.26 -33.66
CA GLY A 75 1.17 8.36 -32.68
C GLY A 75 -0.04 8.36 -31.73
N ARG A 76 -0.83 7.28 -31.64
CA ARG A 76 -1.86 7.10 -30.63
C ARG A 76 -1.31 6.16 -29.57
N LEU A 77 -0.97 6.72 -28.41
CA LEU A 77 -0.77 5.95 -27.18
C LEU A 77 -2.07 5.23 -26.84
N ARG A 78 -2.31 4.06 -27.44
CA ARG A 78 -3.25 3.08 -26.90
C ARG A 78 -2.62 2.58 -25.61
N GLN A 79 -3.15 3.04 -24.48
CA GLN A 79 -2.99 2.33 -23.22
C GLN A 79 -3.33 0.86 -23.52
N SER A 80 -2.35 -0.05 -23.42
CA SER A 80 -2.60 -1.45 -23.66
C SER A 80 -3.63 -1.94 -22.64
N PRO A 81 -4.83 -2.37 -23.04
CA PRO A 81 -5.79 -2.91 -22.10
C PRO A 81 -5.30 -4.30 -21.71
N GLY A 82 -4.96 -4.51 -20.43
CA GLY A 82 -4.87 -5.87 -19.89
C GLY A 82 -3.65 -6.25 -19.06
N ARG A 83 -2.68 -5.38 -18.77
CA ARG A 83 -1.75 -5.67 -17.66
C ARG A 83 -2.35 -5.10 -16.38
N SER A 84 -3.22 -5.87 -15.74
CA SER A 84 -3.58 -5.62 -14.34
C SER A 84 -2.32 -5.80 -13.51
N VAL A 85 -1.57 -4.72 -13.30
CA VAL A 85 -0.51 -4.71 -12.29
C VAL A 85 -1.24 -4.76 -10.96
N GLU A 86 -1.00 -5.80 -10.16
CA GLU A 86 -1.56 -5.86 -8.82
C GLU A 86 -1.20 -4.58 -8.07
N PRO A 87 -2.18 -3.92 -7.42
CA PRO A 87 -1.94 -2.63 -6.80
C PRO A 87 -0.94 -2.76 -5.64
N PHE A 88 -0.09 -1.75 -5.52
CA PHE A 88 0.79 -1.57 -4.37
C PHE A 88 0.13 -0.66 -3.35
N PHE A 89 0.46 -0.88 -2.08
CA PHE A 89 -0.10 -0.11 -0.98
C PHE A 89 0.97 0.45 -0.06
N ALA A 90 0.65 1.61 0.50
CA ALA A 90 1.35 2.18 1.64
C ALA A 90 0.36 2.53 2.75
N LEU A 91 0.83 2.51 4.00
CA LEU A 91 0.12 3.04 5.15
C LEU A 91 0.66 4.44 5.46
N VAL A 92 -0.18 5.33 5.98
CA VAL A 92 0.21 6.70 6.32
C VAL A 92 -0.15 7.01 7.76
N THR A 93 0.79 7.63 8.49
CA THR A 93 0.53 8.16 9.84
C THR A 93 -0.03 9.59 9.79
N PRO A 94 -0.65 10.12 10.87
CA PRO A 94 -1.20 11.47 10.89
C PRO A 94 -0.24 12.58 10.46
N VAL A 95 1.06 12.44 10.75
CA VAL A 95 2.09 13.43 10.38
C VAL A 95 2.64 13.22 8.97
N GLY A 96 2.17 12.20 8.24
CA GLY A 96 2.49 11.96 6.83
C GLY A 96 3.62 10.97 6.57
N THR A 97 4.07 10.22 7.59
CA THR A 97 5.05 9.15 7.37
C THR A 97 4.42 8.06 6.50
N GLN A 98 5.11 7.66 5.43
CA GLN A 98 4.67 6.57 4.58
C GLN A 98 5.38 5.28 4.96
N ILE A 99 4.61 4.22 5.06
CA ILE A 99 5.08 2.88 5.38
C ILE A 99 4.73 2.02 4.18
N LEU A 100 5.73 1.56 3.44
CA LEU A 100 5.51 0.69 2.30
C LEU A 100 5.01 -0.66 2.80
N TRP A 101 3.76 -0.96 2.44
CA TRP A 101 3.14 -2.24 2.77
C TRP A 101 3.45 -3.29 1.71
N GLY A 102 3.41 -2.90 0.43
CA GLY A 102 3.55 -3.80 -0.71
C GLY A 102 2.20 -4.28 -1.23
N TYR A 103 2.06 -5.55 -1.62
CA TYR A 103 0.81 -6.05 -2.19
C TYR A 103 -0.25 -6.36 -1.12
N ALA A 104 -1.49 -6.50 -1.57
CA ALA A 104 -2.60 -6.93 -0.72
C ALA A 104 -2.40 -8.38 -0.21
N PRO A 105 -2.93 -8.75 0.96
CA PRO A 105 -2.84 -10.10 1.50
C PRO A 105 -3.32 -11.21 0.56
N GLY A 106 -4.36 -10.94 -0.25
CA GLY A 106 -4.90 -11.90 -1.22
C GLY A 106 -4.19 -11.91 -2.58
N ALA A 107 -3.22 -11.01 -2.80
CA ALA A 107 -2.43 -10.98 -4.02
C ALA A 107 -1.45 -12.15 -4.07
N ASN A 108 -1.25 -12.76 -5.24
CA ASN A 108 -0.33 -13.90 -5.40
C ASN A 108 1.10 -13.40 -5.63
N ALA A 109 1.62 -12.62 -4.67
CA ALA A 109 2.95 -12.04 -4.72
C ALA A 109 3.98 -13.01 -4.09
N ALA A 110 4.55 -13.87 -4.92
CA ALA A 110 5.57 -14.83 -4.48
C ALA A 110 6.77 -14.11 -3.81
N GLY A 111 7.09 -14.53 -2.58
CA GLY A 111 8.23 -14.00 -1.82
C GLY A 111 7.90 -12.79 -0.92
N GLU A 112 6.66 -12.30 -0.92
CA GLU A 112 6.25 -11.29 0.05
C GLU A 112 5.79 -11.91 1.37
N LEU A 113 6.03 -11.20 2.48
CA LEU A 113 5.64 -11.66 3.80
C LEU A 113 4.12 -11.66 3.98
N PRO A 114 3.57 -12.65 4.70
CA PRO A 114 2.17 -12.64 5.10
C PRO A 114 1.80 -11.36 5.85
N ALA A 115 0.55 -10.93 5.70
CA ALA A 115 0.03 -9.72 6.33
C ALA A 115 0.19 -9.71 7.86
N GLU A 116 -0.03 -10.86 8.50
CA GLU A 116 0.12 -11.02 9.95
C GLU A 116 1.55 -10.73 10.43
N GLU A 117 2.56 -11.18 9.69
CA GLU A 117 3.97 -10.93 10.02
C GLU A 117 4.31 -9.45 9.82
N LYS A 118 3.78 -8.80 8.77
CA LYS A 118 3.92 -7.35 8.58
C LYS A 118 3.31 -6.57 9.75
N VAL A 119 2.12 -6.95 10.22
CA VAL A 119 1.49 -6.35 11.41
C VAL A 119 2.34 -6.57 12.66
N ALA A 120 2.90 -7.77 12.86
CA ALA A 120 3.77 -8.06 13.99
C ALA A 120 5.04 -7.17 13.99
N ARG A 121 5.65 -6.96 12.81
CA ARG A 121 6.79 -6.06 12.65
C ARG A 121 6.47 -4.61 12.99
N LEU A 122 5.31 -4.10 12.56
CA LEU A 122 4.86 -2.75 12.92
C LEU A 122 4.66 -2.58 14.43
N LYS A 123 4.02 -3.56 15.08
CA LYS A 123 3.83 -3.55 16.55
C LYS A 123 5.16 -3.53 17.29
N ARG A 124 6.16 -4.31 16.84
CA ARG A 124 7.50 -4.32 17.44
C ARG A 124 8.20 -2.98 17.23
N TYR A 125 8.21 -2.46 16.01
CA TYR A 125 8.83 -1.16 15.72
C TYR A 125 8.25 -0.08 16.62
N LEU A 126 6.92 -0.04 16.79
CA LEU A 126 6.25 0.89 17.69
C LEU A 126 6.68 0.69 19.15
N ALA A 127 6.78 -0.55 19.62
CA ALA A 127 7.22 -0.84 20.99
C ALA A 127 8.71 -0.48 21.24
N GLU A 128 9.56 -0.53 20.22
CA GLU A 128 11.00 -0.23 20.32
C GLU A 128 11.31 1.27 20.15
N HIS A 129 10.45 2.01 19.43
CA HIS A 129 10.72 3.40 19.03
C HIS A 129 9.68 4.41 19.50
N ASP A 130 8.61 3.95 20.15
CA ASP A 130 7.43 4.70 20.63
C ASP A 130 6.59 5.38 19.54
N THR A 131 7.04 5.38 18.29
CA THR A 131 6.31 5.94 17.16
C THR A 131 6.65 5.21 15.85
N LEU A 132 5.70 5.20 14.91
CA LEU A 132 5.94 4.82 13.51
C LEU A 132 6.44 6.01 12.66
N ASP A 133 6.52 7.20 13.25
CA ASP A 133 6.87 8.41 12.52
C ASP A 133 8.36 8.50 12.19
N ALA A 134 8.67 8.93 10.97
CA ALA A 134 10.03 9.13 10.53
C ALA A 134 10.75 10.16 11.43
N ARG A 135 11.86 9.75 12.05
CA ARG A 135 12.72 10.68 12.80
C ARG A 135 13.42 11.64 11.83
N GLY A 136 13.19 12.94 12.01
CA GLY A 136 14.00 14.00 11.39
C GLY A 136 13.44 14.70 10.16
N GLY A 137 12.12 14.66 9.91
CA GLY A 137 11.44 15.55 8.94
C GLY A 137 11.74 15.29 7.45
N ARG A 138 12.55 14.28 7.12
CA ARG A 138 12.66 13.73 5.77
C ARG A 138 11.71 12.55 5.65
N ARG A 139 10.98 12.47 4.54
CA ARG A 139 10.13 11.33 4.15
C ARG A 139 11.01 10.09 4.09
N GLN A 140 11.12 9.37 5.21
CA GLN A 140 11.73 8.05 5.25
C GLN A 140 10.59 7.06 5.12
N ASP A 141 10.58 6.36 3.99
CA ASP A 141 9.60 5.32 3.73
C ASP A 141 10.00 4.09 4.56
N LEU A 142 9.22 3.77 5.60
CA LEU A 142 9.44 2.55 6.39
C LEU A 142 8.99 1.36 5.55
N ASP A 143 9.91 0.50 5.13
CA ASP A 143 9.55 -0.71 4.37
C ASP A 143 9.33 -1.90 5.30
N VAL A 144 8.06 -2.27 5.53
CA VAL A 144 7.72 -3.40 6.41
C VAL A 144 8.18 -4.74 5.83
N ARG A 145 8.43 -4.81 4.51
CA ARG A 145 8.98 -6.00 3.83
C ARG A 145 10.44 -6.23 4.25
N ALA A 146 11.19 -5.15 4.49
CA ALA A 146 12.61 -5.18 4.83
C ALA A 146 12.93 -5.12 6.34
N LEU A 147 11.93 -4.90 7.20
CA LEU A 147 12.13 -4.92 8.65
C LEU A 147 12.68 -6.26 9.16
N PRO A 148 13.48 -6.29 10.24
CA PRO A 148 14.01 -7.55 10.76
C PRO A 148 12.88 -8.50 11.21
N PRO A 149 13.06 -9.83 11.03
CA PRO A 149 12.07 -10.81 11.42
C PRO A 149 11.87 -10.85 12.94
N SER A 150 10.73 -11.40 13.35
CA SER A 150 10.42 -11.70 14.73
C SER A 150 11.35 -12.74 15.32
N VAL A 151 12.30 -12.31 16.16
CA VAL A 151 12.99 -13.24 17.06
C VAL A 151 12.12 -13.41 18.30
N ALA A 152 11.54 -14.59 18.48
CA ALA A 152 10.94 -14.96 19.75
C ALA A 152 12.03 -14.90 20.83
N ARG A 153 11.80 -14.11 21.89
CA ARG A 153 12.58 -14.19 23.13
C ARG A 153 11.85 -15.11 24.10
#